data_AF-A0A2D9VRS4-F1
#
_entry.id   AF-A0A2D9VRS4-F1
#
_cell.length_a   1.000
_cell.length_b   1.000
_cell.length_c   1.000
_cell.angle_alpha   90.00
_cell.angle_beta   90.00
_cell.angle_gamma   90.00
#
_symmetry.space_group_name_H-M   'P 1'
#
loop_
_entity.id
_entity.type
_entity.pdbx_description
1 polymer ?
#
loop_
_entity_poly.entity_id
_entity_poly.type
_entity_poly.pdbx_seq_one_letter_code
_entity_poly.pdbx_strand_id
1 'polypeptide(L)'
;MKLFIYIFSIVIVFCNDEIIHINKVYPDGSPREIIIYWQAKPDLKSDGPLQVVDRIMYDSKGNYIRPPLSRRVKDLKKSLIGRWEDISANQGEKYTFQFKRDESFILYENADNNIVDRGKVFI
;
A
#
# COMPACT_ATOMS: atom_id res chain seq x y z
N MET A 1 -36.97 -21.76 11.57
CA MET A 1 -36.86 -21.50 10.11
C MET A 1 -36.26 -20.15 9.78
N LYS A 2 -36.74 -19.02 10.34
CA LYS A 2 -36.21 -17.67 10.06
C LYS A 2 -34.72 -17.46 10.41
N LEU A 3 -34.25 -18.06 11.51
CA LEU A 3 -32.84 -17.97 11.94
C LEU A 3 -31.87 -18.69 10.97
N PHE A 4 -32.30 -19.83 10.41
CA PHE A 4 -31.50 -20.61 9.46
C PHE A 4 -31.28 -19.86 8.15
N ILE A 5 -32.31 -19.15 7.68
CA ILE A 5 -32.22 -18.30 6.49
C ILE A 5 -31.22 -17.15 6.74
N TYR A 6 -31.28 -16.51 7.90
CA TYR A 6 -30.33 -15.44 8.26
C TYR A 6 -28.88 -15.93 8.31
N ILE A 7 -28.63 -17.09 8.92
CA ILE A 7 -27.28 -17.69 8.97
C ILE A 7 -26.80 -18.07 7.56
N PHE A 8 -27.68 -18.64 6.73
CA PHE A 8 -27.35 -19.00 5.35
C PHE A 8 -27.02 -17.78 4.47
N SER A 9 -27.78 -16.69 4.63
CA SER A 9 -27.53 -15.44 3.92
C SER A 9 -26.17 -14.82 4.30
N ILE A 10 -25.76 -14.91 5.56
CA ILE A 10 -24.46 -14.40 6.03
C ILE A 10 -23.30 -15.22 5.41
N VAL A 11 -23.43 -16.54 5.32
CA VAL A 11 -22.35 -17.41 4.79
C VAL A 11 -22.07 -17.18 3.30
N ILE A 12 -23.10 -16.93 2.48
CA ILE A 12 -22.91 -16.68 1.04
C ILE A 12 -22.17 -15.36 0.78
N VAL A 13 -22.37 -14.34 1.62
CA VAL A 13 -21.70 -13.04 1.47
C VAL A 13 -20.20 -13.11 1.78
N PHE A 14 -19.74 -14.15 2.50
CA PHE A 14 -18.34 -14.36 2.85
C PHE A 14 -17.63 -15.42 2.01
N CYS A 15 -18.19 -15.83 0.87
CA CYS A 15 -17.45 -16.64 -0.09
C CYS A 15 -16.37 -15.76 -0.73
N ASN A 16 -15.18 -15.75 -0.14
CA ASN A 16 -14.05 -14.98 -0.64
C ASN A 16 -13.69 -15.48 -2.03
N ASP A 17 -14.00 -14.69 -3.07
CA ASP A 17 -13.58 -14.91 -4.47
C ASP A 17 -12.07 -14.68 -4.67
N GLU A 18 -11.29 -14.66 -3.59
CA GLU A 18 -9.85 -14.49 -3.57
C GLU A 18 -9.12 -15.84 -3.51
N ILE A 19 -8.33 -16.12 -4.55
CA ILE A 19 -7.51 -17.32 -4.64
C ILE A 19 -6.06 -16.95 -4.33
N ILE A 20 -5.50 -17.59 -3.31
CA ILE A 20 -4.10 -17.41 -2.89
C ILE A 20 -3.26 -18.53 -3.49
N HIS A 21 -2.24 -18.15 -4.28
CA HIS A 21 -1.31 -19.09 -4.89
C HIS A 21 0.11 -18.80 -4.42
N ILE A 22 0.75 -19.80 -3.79
CA ILE A 22 2.18 -19.74 -3.49
C ILE A 22 2.94 -20.06 -4.79
N ASN A 23 3.41 -19.02 -5.46
CA ASN A 23 4.06 -19.14 -6.76
C ASN A 23 5.52 -19.59 -6.66
N LYS A 24 6.24 -19.13 -5.62
CA LYS A 24 7.63 -19.51 -5.38
C LYS A 24 7.88 -19.74 -3.90
N VAL A 25 8.78 -20.67 -3.62
CA VAL A 25 9.26 -20.98 -2.27
C VAL A 25 10.79 -20.91 -2.21
N TYR A 26 11.32 -20.70 -1.02
CA TYR A 26 12.73 -20.89 -0.70
C TYR A 26 13.04 -22.39 -0.50
N PRO A 27 14.33 -22.80 -0.44
CA PRO A 27 14.71 -24.20 -0.25
C PRO A 27 14.18 -24.83 1.05
N ASP A 28 13.90 -24.01 2.05
CA ASP A 28 13.30 -24.42 3.33
C ASP A 28 11.77 -24.57 3.28
N GLY A 29 11.16 -24.32 2.11
CA GLY A 29 9.71 -24.37 1.90
C GLY A 29 8.97 -23.10 2.26
N SER A 30 9.66 -22.06 2.75
CA SER A 30 9.01 -20.79 3.09
C SER A 30 8.54 -20.04 1.83
N PRO A 31 7.36 -19.39 1.84
CA PRO A 31 6.84 -18.67 0.68
C PRO A 31 7.73 -17.48 0.31
N ARG A 32 8.15 -17.42 -0.95
CA ARG A 32 8.94 -16.32 -1.52
C ARG A 32 8.09 -15.35 -2.33
N GLU A 33 7.12 -15.88 -3.08
CA GLU A 33 6.20 -15.09 -3.89
C GLU A 33 4.80 -15.71 -3.77
N ILE A 34 3.83 -14.89 -3.39
CA ILE A 34 2.42 -15.22 -3.32
C ILE A 34 1.68 -14.34 -4.33
N ILE A 35 0.83 -14.94 -5.15
CA ILE A 35 -0.03 -14.23 -6.08
C ILE A 35 -1.47 -14.35 -5.57
N ILE A 36 -2.13 -13.22 -5.42
CA ILE A 36 -3.54 -13.15 -5.07
C ILE A 36 -4.32 -12.92 -6.36
N TYR A 37 -5.31 -13.76 -6.61
CA TYR A 37 -6.21 -13.63 -7.74
C TYR A 37 -7.62 -13.35 -7.25
N TRP A 38 -8.37 -12.60 -8.04
CA TRP A 38 -9.81 -12.50 -7.94
C TRP A 38 -10.44 -13.35 -9.02
N GLN A 39 -11.50 -14.08 -8.67
CA GLN A 39 -12.29 -14.82 -9.64
C GLN A 39 -13.15 -13.84 -10.45
N ALA A 40 -12.72 -13.52 -11.67
CA ALA A 40 -13.42 -12.59 -12.54
C ALA A 40 -14.67 -13.21 -13.20
N LYS A 41 -14.72 -14.55 -13.29
CA LYS A 41 -15.82 -15.28 -13.91
C LYS A 41 -16.24 -16.48 -13.06
N PRO A 42 -17.54 -16.82 -13.02
CA PRO A 42 -18.03 -17.95 -12.23
C PRO A 42 -17.50 -19.31 -12.70
N ASP A 43 -17.11 -19.44 -13.98
CA ASP A 43 -16.53 -20.66 -14.53
C ASP A 43 -15.02 -20.52 -14.74
N LEU A 44 -14.24 -21.36 -14.04
CA LEU A 44 -12.79 -21.44 -14.17
C LEU A 44 -12.31 -22.03 -15.51
N LYS A 45 -13.20 -22.65 -16.30
CA LYS A 45 -12.88 -23.18 -17.64
C LYS A 45 -13.09 -22.16 -18.76
N SER A 46 -13.54 -20.95 -18.44
CA SER A 46 -13.72 -19.88 -19.40
C SER A 46 -12.41 -19.11 -19.63
N ASP A 47 -12.29 -18.43 -20.78
CA ASP A 47 -11.11 -17.62 -21.08
C ASP A 47 -10.95 -16.46 -20.08
N GLY A 48 -9.76 -16.33 -19.50
CA GLY A 48 -9.45 -15.30 -18.49
C GLY A 48 -10.33 -15.38 -17.23
N PRO A 49 -10.38 -16.53 -16.52
CA PRO A 49 -11.28 -16.71 -15.39
C PRO A 49 -10.78 -16.03 -14.10
N LEU A 50 -9.47 -15.76 -14.05
CA LEU A 50 -8.78 -15.17 -12.91
C LEU A 50 -8.13 -13.86 -13.31
N GLN A 51 -8.24 -12.87 -12.43
CA GLN A 51 -7.53 -11.61 -12.52
C GLN A 51 -6.50 -11.53 -11.40
N VAL A 52 -5.25 -11.19 -11.71
CA VAL A 52 -4.24 -10.94 -10.68
C VAL A 52 -4.60 -9.66 -9.94
N VAL A 53 -4.80 -9.76 -8.64
CA VAL A 53 -5.06 -8.62 -7.73
C VAL A 53 -3.75 -8.08 -7.20
N ASP A 54 -2.90 -8.97 -6.70
CA ASP A 54 -1.65 -8.56 -6.07
C ASP A 54 -0.55 -9.63 -6.18
N ARG A 55 0.69 -9.20 -6.02
CA ARG A 55 1.86 -10.05 -5.86
C ARG A 55 2.63 -9.63 -4.63
N ILE A 56 2.62 -10.51 -3.64
CA ILE A 56 3.31 -10.32 -2.37
C ILE A 56 4.63 -11.07 -2.42
N MET A 57 5.72 -10.39 -2.12
CA MET A 57 7.06 -10.99 -2.07
C MET A 57 7.57 -10.99 -0.64
N TYR A 58 8.35 -12.01 -0.29
CA TYR A 58 9.00 -12.13 1.00
C TYR A 58 10.49 -12.39 0.84
N ASP A 59 11.28 -11.99 1.84
CA ASP A 59 12.69 -12.36 1.96
C ASP A 59 12.85 -13.77 2.56
N SER A 60 14.08 -14.27 2.62
CA SER A 60 14.37 -15.62 3.16
C SER A 60 14.17 -15.75 4.67
N LYS A 61 13.77 -14.66 5.35
CA LYS A 61 13.43 -14.63 6.77
C LYS A 61 11.92 -14.45 6.98
N GLY A 62 11.14 -14.37 5.90
CA GLY A 62 9.69 -14.14 5.93
C GLY A 62 9.28 -12.68 6.07
N ASN A 63 10.18 -11.71 5.91
CA ASN A 63 9.83 -10.30 5.92
C ASN A 63 9.22 -9.89 4.57
N TYR A 64 8.12 -9.12 4.60
CA TYR A 64 7.49 -8.58 3.41
C TYR A 64 8.45 -7.65 2.64
N ILE A 65 8.62 -7.93 1.35
CA ILE A 65 9.37 -7.09 0.41
C ILE A 65 8.37 -6.22 -0.33
N ARG A 66 8.42 -4.93 -0.03
CA ARG A 66 7.61 -3.94 -0.75
C ARG A 66 7.95 -3.98 -2.26
N PRO A 67 6.95 -4.06 -3.15
CA PRO A 67 7.19 -4.01 -4.58
C PRO A 67 7.86 -2.68 -4.96
N PRO A 68 8.74 -2.69 -5.97
CA PRO A 68 9.41 -1.48 -6.40
C PRO A 68 8.37 -0.47 -6.91
N LEU A 69 8.42 0.76 -6.37
CA LEU A 69 7.61 1.86 -6.88
C LEU A 69 7.82 2.00 -8.41
N SER A 70 6.73 2.26 -9.13
CA SER A 70 6.79 2.51 -10.57
C SER A 70 7.71 3.69 -10.86
N ARG A 71 8.29 3.75 -12.07
CA ARG A 71 9.21 4.84 -12.45
C ARG A 71 8.56 6.22 -12.25
N ARG A 72 7.29 6.37 -12.64
CA ARG A 72 6.51 7.61 -12.46
C ARG A 72 6.38 7.99 -10.98
N VAL A 73 6.08 7.03 -10.11
CA VAL A 73 5.95 7.29 -8.67
C VAL A 73 7.31 7.60 -8.04
N LYS A 74 8.40 6.97 -8.49
CA LYS A 74 9.77 7.32 -8.10
C LYS A 74 10.13 8.74 -8.50
N ASP A 75 9.77 9.16 -9.71
CA ASP A 75 10.05 10.50 -10.22
C ASP A 75 9.20 11.56 -9.49
N LEU A 76 7.92 11.27 -9.21
CA LEU A 76 7.08 12.10 -8.34
C LEU A 76 7.65 12.20 -6.92
N LYS A 77 8.06 11.08 -6.32
CA LYS A 77 8.70 11.07 -5.01
C LYS A 77 9.96 11.93 -5.00
N LYS A 78 10.78 11.88 -6.05
CA LYS A 78 11.94 12.79 -6.19
C LYS A 78 11.53 14.24 -6.27
N SER A 79 10.44 14.54 -7.00
CA SER A 79 9.90 15.90 -7.09
C SER A 79 9.47 16.42 -5.72
N LEU A 80 8.92 15.58 -4.84
CA LEU A 80 8.49 15.98 -3.49
C LEU A 80 9.65 16.29 -2.53
N ILE A 81 10.85 15.80 -2.81
CA ILE A 81 12.02 16.03 -1.96
C ILE A 81 12.47 17.47 -2.11
N GLY A 82 12.41 18.22 -1.02
CA GLY A 82 12.73 19.64 -1.03
C GLY A 82 12.10 20.37 0.14
N ARG A 83 12.24 21.70 0.11
CA ARG A 83 11.51 22.61 1.00
C ARG A 83 10.37 23.25 0.21
N TRP A 84 9.20 23.25 0.83
CA TRP A 84 7.96 23.78 0.29
C TRP A 84 7.45 24.82 1.28
N GLU A 85 7.16 26.01 0.80
CA GLU A 85 6.58 27.07 1.61
C GLU A 85 5.08 27.10 1.37
N ASP A 86 4.28 27.20 2.43
CA ASP A 86 2.84 27.39 2.28
C ASP A 86 2.55 28.82 1.79
N ILE A 87 1.95 28.91 0.60
CA ILE A 87 1.59 30.17 -0.06
C ILE A 87 0.18 30.62 0.38
N SER A 88 -0.60 29.76 1.05
CA SER A 88 -2.00 30.00 1.44
C SER A 88 -2.17 30.57 2.85
N ALA A 89 -1.08 30.85 3.56
CA ALA A 89 -1.11 31.42 4.91
C ALA A 89 -1.71 32.84 4.91
N ASN A 90 -3.04 32.92 4.99
CA ASN A 90 -3.74 34.16 5.29
C ASN A 90 -3.30 34.66 6.66
N GLN A 91 -2.72 35.86 6.68
CA GLN A 91 -2.45 36.67 7.87
C GLN A 91 -1.56 36.01 8.95
N GLY A 92 -0.27 35.81 8.61
CA GLY A 92 0.82 35.89 9.60
C GLY A 92 1.56 34.58 9.93
N GLU A 93 1.01 33.42 9.59
CA GLU A 93 1.61 32.13 9.95
C GLU A 93 2.23 31.43 8.72
N LYS A 94 3.53 31.65 8.46
CA LYS A 94 4.21 30.96 7.36
C LYS A 94 4.70 29.58 7.81
N TYR A 95 4.24 28.52 7.16
CA TYR A 95 4.76 27.17 7.37
C TYR A 95 5.72 26.77 6.26
N THR A 96 6.86 26.16 6.64
CA THR A 96 7.78 25.53 5.68
C THR A 96 7.80 24.02 5.93
N PHE A 97 7.50 23.24 4.90
CA PHE A 97 7.56 21.79 4.93
C PHE A 97 8.81 21.29 4.22
N GLN A 98 9.65 20.50 4.91
CA GLN A 98 10.83 19.88 4.32
C GLN A 98 10.66 18.37 4.25
N PHE A 99 10.61 17.81 3.04
CA PHE A 99 10.58 16.37 2.82
C PHE A 99 11.97 15.84 2.42
N LYS A 100 12.45 14.81 3.09
CA LYS A 100 13.79 14.25 2.91
C LYS A 100 13.77 12.95 2.12
N ARG A 101 14.96 12.57 1.63
CA ARG A 101 15.18 11.31 0.87
C ARG A 101 14.86 10.05 1.68
N ASP A 102 15.04 10.11 2.99
CA ASP A 102 14.79 9.02 3.93
C ASP A 102 13.32 8.91 4.36
N GLU A 103 12.41 9.55 3.63
CA GLU A 103 10.96 9.57 3.88
C GLU A 103 10.55 10.26 5.17
N SER A 104 11.50 10.96 5.82
CA SER A 104 11.20 11.83 6.94
C SER A 104 10.76 13.22 6.47
N PHE A 105 9.94 13.87 7.28
CA PHE A 105 9.56 15.25 7.08
C PHE A 105 9.85 16.08 8.32
N ILE A 106 10.02 17.39 8.11
CA ILE A 106 10.10 18.40 9.17
C ILE A 106 9.19 19.55 8.77
N LEU A 107 8.32 19.97 9.69
CA LEU A 107 7.49 21.15 9.56
C LEU A 107 8.09 22.26 10.41
N TYR A 108 8.27 23.43 9.80
CA TYR A 108 8.77 24.62 10.44
C TYR A 108 7.68 25.70 10.51
N GLU A 109 7.63 26.44 11.61
CA GLU A 109 6.83 27.65 11.76
C GLU A 109 7.74 28.88 11.66
N ASN A 110 7.34 29.80 10.78
CA ASN A 110 8.00 31.05 10.46
C ASN A 110 9.44 30.94 9.89
N ALA A 111 9.96 32.08 9.43
CA ALA A 111 11.30 32.21 8.86
C ALA A 111 12.45 31.86 9.83
N ASP A 112 12.15 31.69 11.12
CA ASP A 112 13.11 31.40 12.18
C ASP A 112 13.48 29.91 12.29
N ASN A 113 12.93 29.05 11.43
CA ASN A 113 13.15 27.60 11.42
C ASN A 113 12.81 26.88 12.74
N ASN A 114 11.81 27.36 13.47
CA ASN A 114 11.31 26.66 14.65
C ASN A 114 10.58 25.37 14.21
N ILE A 115 11.00 24.22 14.73
CA ILE A 115 10.41 22.92 14.36
C ILE A 115 9.10 22.76 15.12
N VAL A 116 8.00 22.64 14.40
CA VAL A 116 6.66 22.34 14.94
C VAL A 116 6.45 20.85 15.04
N ASP A 117 6.82 20.13 13.97
CA ASP A 117 6.59 18.69 13.88
C ASP A 117 7.66 18.02 13.03
N ARG A 118 7.87 16.73 13.28
CA ARG A 118 8.74 15.86 12.50
C ARG A 118 8.29 14.42 12.60
N GLY A 119 8.36 13.71 11.48
CA GLY A 119 7.96 12.31 11.45
C GLY A 119 8.50 11.58 10.24
N LYS A 120 8.02 10.34 10.07
CA LYS A 120 8.21 9.57 8.84
C LYS A 120 6.87 9.40 8.18
N VAL A 121 6.81 9.69 6.89
CA VAL A 121 5.64 9.36 6.09
C VAL A 121 5.83 7.91 5.64
N PHE A 122 5.09 7.00 6.27
CA PHE A 122 4.93 5.65 5.75
C PHE A 122 3.99 5.72 4.54
N ILE A 123 4.51 6.20 3.40
CA ILE A 123 3.84 6.09 2.11
C ILE A 123 3.94 4.65 1.68
#